data_AF-A0AAD3ZDV9-F1
#
_entry.id   AF-A0AAD3ZDV9-F1
#
_cell.length_a   1.000
_cell.length_b   1.000
_cell.length_c   1.000
_cell.angle_alpha   90.00
_cell.angle_beta   90.00
_cell.angle_gamma   90.00
#
_symmetry.space_group_name_H-M   'P 1'
#
loop_
_entity.id
_entity.type
_entity.pdbx_description
1 polymer ?
#
loop_
_entity_poly.entity_id
_entity_poly.type
_entity_poly.pdbx_seq_one_letter_code
_entity_poly.pdbx_strand_id
1 'polypeptide(L)' 'VLDTDGNAIPGLYAAGEVTGGVHGANRLGGNALSDIIVFGRIAGKEAASFGE' A
#
# COMPACT_ATOMS: atom_id res chain seq x y z
N VAL A 1 3.82 -6.04 0.51
CA VAL A 1 2.84 -6.95 -0.15
C VAL A 1 2.89 -8.27 0.59
N LEU A 2 1.78 -8.99 0.72
CA LEU A 2 1.74 -10.27 1.42
C LEU A 2 1.64 -11.43 0.43
N ASP A 3 2.24 -12.58 0.77
CA ASP A 3 1.98 -13.85 0.10
C ASP A 3 0.62 -14.45 0.56
N THR A 4 0.29 -15.63 0.05
CA THR A 4 -0.97 -16.32 0.37
C THR A 4 -1.06 -16.80 1.82
N ASP A 5 0.07 -16.94 2.51
CA ASP A 5 0.15 -17.34 3.91
C ASP A 5 0.13 -16.12 4.86
N GLY A 6 0.06 -14.92 4.31
CA GLY A 6 0.02 -13.66 5.06
C GLY A 6 1.39 -13.10 5.45
N ASN A 7 2.49 -13.69 4.96
CA ASN A 7 3.84 -13.20 5.24
C ASN A 7 4.20 -12.05 4.29
N ALA A 8 4.97 -11.08 4.78
CA ALA A 8 5.48 -10.01 3.95
C ALA A 8 6.49 -10.55 2.92
N ILE A 9 6.28 -10.23 1.65
CA ILE A 9 7.24 -10.48 0.57
C ILE A 9 8.33 -9.39 0.65
N PRO A 10 9.58 -9.73 0.97
CA PRO A 10 10.64 -8.74 1.15
C PRO A 10 10.89 -7.93 -0.12
N GLY A 11 11.03 -6.61 0.03
CA GLY A 11 11.30 -5.68 -1.07
C GLY A 11 10.10 -5.37 -1.98
N LEU A 12 8.94 -6.00 -1.77
CA LEU A 12 7.76 -5.76 -2.60
C LEU A 12 6.72 -4.89 -1.88
N TYR A 13 6.50 -3.70 -2.42
CA TYR A 13 5.55 -2.70 -1.91
C TYR A 13 4.46 -2.40 -2.95
N ALA A 14 3.29 -1.99 -2.47
CA ALA A 14 2.17 -1.57 -3.30
C ALA A 14 1.43 -0.44 -2.59
N ALA A 15 0.81 0.46 -3.35
CA ALA A 15 0.06 1.59 -2.81
C ALA A 15 -1.04 2.01 -3.78
N GLY A 16 -2.11 2.61 -3.25
CA GLY A 16 -3.23 3.09 -4.03
C GLY A 16 -4.21 1.99 -4.43
N GLU A 17 -4.97 2.23 -5.50
CA GLU A 17 -6.14 1.41 -5.88
C GLU A 17 -5.81 -0.03 -6.30
N VAL A 18 -4.53 -0.35 -6.55
CA VAL A 18 -4.07 -1.74 -6.72
C VAL A 18 -4.15 -2.55 -5.42
N THR A 19 -4.26 -1.88 -4.27
CA THR A 19 -4.29 -2.50 -2.94
C THR A 19 -5.73 -2.76 -2.47
N GLY A 20 -5.90 -3.77 -1.62
CA GLY A 20 -7.16 -4.10 -0.96
C GLY A 20 -7.18 -3.73 0.51
N GLY A 21 -8.37 -3.73 1.12
CA GLY A 21 -8.55 -3.61 2.58
C GLY A 21 -8.77 -2.19 3.10
N VAL A 22 -8.11 -1.17 2.54
CA VAL A 22 -8.18 0.23 3.03
C VAL A 22 -9.62 0.77 3.08
N HIS A 23 -10.43 0.44 2.08
CA HIS A 23 -11.80 0.96 1.93
C HIS A 23 -12.90 -0.07 2.24
N GLY A 24 -12.54 -1.33 2.55
CA GLY A 24 -13.52 -2.41 2.74
C GLY A 24 -14.50 -2.55 1.57
N ALA A 25 -15.79 -2.72 1.89
CA ALA A 25 -16.84 -2.89 0.88
C ALA A 25 -17.29 -1.58 0.18
N ASN A 26 -16.99 -0.41 0.76
CA ASN A 26 -17.42 0.88 0.21
C ASN A 26 -16.39 1.98 0.48
N ARG A 27 -15.89 2.57 -0.61
CA ARG A 27 -15.01 3.73 -0.56
C ARG A 27 -15.79 5.03 -0.43
N LEU A 28 -15.44 5.87 0.53
CA LEU A 28 -15.97 7.23 0.64
C LEU A 28 -15.33 8.16 -0.40
N GLY A 29 -16.11 9.11 -0.90
CA GLY A 29 -15.63 10.14 -1.83
C GLY A 29 -14.44 10.90 -1.24
N GLY A 30 -13.41 11.15 -2.06
CA GLY A 30 -12.16 11.79 -1.64
C GLY A 30 -11.11 10.85 -1.02
N ASN A 31 -11.51 9.68 -0.48
CA ASN A 31 -10.54 8.77 0.17
C ASN A 31 -9.53 8.14 -0.79
N ALA A 32 -9.84 8.02 -2.09
CA ALA A 32 -8.86 7.52 -3.07
C ALA A 32 -7.65 8.46 -3.21
N LEU A 33 -7.86 9.79 -3.19
CA LEU A 33 -6.76 10.74 -3.25
C LEU A 33 -5.91 10.69 -1.98
N SER A 34 -6.57 10.55 -0.82
CA SER A 34 -5.87 10.36 0.46
C SER A 34 -5.02 9.08 0.45
N ASP A 35 -5.59 7.98 -0.03
CA ASP A 35 -4.95 6.67 -0.14
C ASP A 35 -3.68 6.73 -1.01
N ILE A 36 -3.78 7.16 -2.27
CA ILE A 36 -2.64 7.16 -3.18
C ILE A 36 -1.49 8.05 -2.69
N ILE A 37 -1.79 9.18 -2.03
CA ILE A 37 -0.75 10.11 -1.55
C ILE A 37 -0.10 9.57 -0.28
N VAL A 38 -0.88 9.12 0.69
CA VAL A 38 -0.36 8.65 1.99
C VAL A 38 0.38 7.33 1.80
N PHE A 39 -0.26 6.32 1.23
CA PHE A 39 0.35 5.01 1.05
C PHE A 39 1.43 5.03 -0.03
N GLY A 40 1.30 5.86 -1.07
CA GLY A 40 2.34 6.04 -2.08
C GLY A 40 3.63 6.60 -1.47
N ARG A 41 3.52 7.62 -0.60
CA ARG A 41 4.66 8.18 0.13
C ARG A 41 5.30 7.16 1.07
N ILE A 42 4.49 6.38 1.77
CA ILE A 42 4.99 5.33 2.68
C ILE A 42 5.73 4.26 1.87
N ALA A 43 5.08 3.69 0.85
CA ALA A 43 5.68 2.64 0.01
C ALA A 43 6.99 3.10 -0.63
N GLY A 44 7.06 4.34 -1.13
CA GLY A 44 8.29 4.89 -1.71
C GLY A 44 9.43 5.04 -0.71
N LYS A 45 9.14 5.50 0.53
CA LYS A 45 10.14 5.60 1.59
C LYS A 45 10.67 4.24 2.01
N GLU A 46 9.77 3.30 2.28
CA GLU A 46 10.15 1.94 2.71
C GLU A 46 10.93 1.21 1.61
N ALA A 47 10.50 1.35 0.34
CA ALA A 47 11.22 0.77 -0.79
C ALA A 47 12.64 1.34 -0.94
N ALA A 48 12.83 2.63 -0.65
CA ALA A 48 14.16 3.26 -0.67
C ALA A 48 15.06 2.74 0.47
N SER A 49 14.51 2.59 1.68
CA SER A 49 15.27 2.13 2.86
C SER A 49 15.53 0.62 2.90
N PHE A 50 14.80 -0.21 2.14
CA PHE A 50 14.94 -1.67 2.18
C PHE A 50 16.33 -2.19 1.76
N GLY A 51 17.05 -1.43 0.92
CA GLY A 51 18.36 -1.82 0.40
C GLY A 51 19.55 -1.09 1.03
N GLU A 52 19.30 -0.19 2.00
CA GLU A 52 20.33 0.46 2.83
C GLU A 52 20.69 -0.43 4.04
#